data_AF-A0A969GNU0-F1
#
_entry.id   AF-A0A969GNU0-F1
#
_cell.length_a   1.000
_cell.length_b   1.000
_cell.length_c   1.000
_cell.angle_alpha   90.00
_cell.angle_beta   90.00
_cell.angle_gamma   90.00
#
_symmetry.space_group_name_H-M   'P 1'
#
loop_
_entity.id
_entity.type
_entity.pdbx_description
1 polymer ?
#
loop_
_entity_poly.entity_id
_entity_poly.type
_entity_poly.pdbx_seq_one_letter_code
_entity_poly.pdbx_strand_id
1 'polypeptide(L)'
;MTRARRAPGSIHAVFDATWRQLHEHEQALFAALSVFRGGFSRAAAEEVGGATMRQLSGLAAKSLIHFDRVRNRYTLHEMVRQFASSKLADSPVQEALVRRRHSVRYCTIAQTLGIELLGARQIEAIGRAEPQAENLRVAWQWAIDQLEWPLVKMSMDGLGRFYEWLGRLQDGVAGAQIAVSALRAADDAVAHILLGEALTWCSVFAFAQGKTDDAVEQLKEALRLLEGESESEAEEGLVVKRAFAWLQAGIQATSWGR
;
A
#
# COMPACT_ATOMS: atom_id res chain seq x y z
N MET A 1 -23.68 -45.25 -27.36
CA MET A 1 -22.30 -44.96 -26.88
C MET A 1 -21.63 -44.22 -28.02
N THR A 2 -21.22 -42.95 -27.94
CA THR A 2 -20.14 -42.43 -27.07
C THR A 2 -20.32 -40.92 -26.92
N ARG A 3 -20.48 -40.41 -25.70
CA ARG A 3 -20.62 -38.98 -25.40
C ARG A 3 -19.22 -38.38 -25.41
N ALA A 4 -18.88 -37.64 -26.47
CA ALA A 4 -17.62 -36.92 -26.56
C ALA A 4 -17.57 -35.82 -25.49
N ARG A 5 -16.68 -36.02 -24.51
CA ARG A 5 -16.39 -35.07 -23.44
C ARG A 5 -15.58 -33.93 -24.07
N ARG A 6 -16.21 -32.79 -24.35
CA ARG A 6 -15.52 -31.56 -24.79
C ARG A 6 -14.50 -31.16 -23.71
N ALA A 7 -13.21 -31.13 -24.07
CA ALA A 7 -12.19 -30.53 -23.23
C ALA A 7 -12.45 -29.01 -23.13
N PRO A 8 -12.35 -28.38 -21.94
CA PRO A 8 -12.44 -26.93 -21.82
C PRO A 8 -11.18 -26.31 -22.43
N GLY A 9 -11.30 -25.77 -23.64
CA GLY A 9 -10.16 -25.39 -24.50
C GLY A 9 -9.36 -24.15 -24.10
N SER A 10 -9.56 -23.57 -22.91
CA SER A 10 -8.69 -22.50 -22.40
C SER A 10 -8.77 -22.45 -20.87
N ILE A 11 -7.72 -21.96 -20.21
CA ILE A 11 -7.70 -21.78 -18.76
C ILE A 11 -8.82 -20.81 -18.29
N HIS A 12 -9.18 -19.84 -19.13
CA HIS A 12 -10.34 -18.97 -18.91
C HIS A 12 -11.66 -19.75 -18.87
N ALA A 13 -11.86 -20.72 -19.77
CA ALA A 13 -13.07 -21.55 -19.78
C ALA A 13 -13.17 -22.41 -18.51
N VAL A 14 -12.04 -22.84 -17.94
CA VAL A 14 -12.00 -23.53 -16.64
C VAL A 14 -12.41 -22.58 -15.52
N PHE A 15 -11.84 -21.37 -15.47
CA PHE A 15 -12.20 -20.39 -14.44
C PHE A 15 -13.66 -19.95 -14.52
N ASP A 16 -14.21 -19.74 -15.71
CA ASP A 16 -15.63 -19.42 -15.89
C ASP A 16 -16.53 -20.58 -15.44
N ALA A 17 -16.13 -21.83 -15.70
CA ALA A 17 -16.87 -22.99 -15.21
C ALA A 17 -16.84 -23.06 -13.68
N THR A 18 -15.69 -22.82 -13.05
CA THR A 18 -15.58 -22.74 -11.58
C THR A 18 -16.42 -21.60 -11.02
N TRP A 19 -16.40 -20.42 -11.64
CA TRP A 19 -17.20 -19.26 -11.22
C TRP A 19 -18.69 -19.56 -11.21
N ARG A 20 -19.23 -20.18 -12.26
CA ARG A 20 -20.65 -20.54 -12.34
C ARG A 20 -21.10 -21.58 -11.30
N GLN A 21 -20.15 -22.31 -10.68
CA GLN A 21 -20.44 -23.26 -9.60
C GLN A 21 -20.44 -22.61 -8.22
N LEU A 22 -19.94 -21.38 -8.09
CA LEU A 22 -19.97 -20.63 -6.84
C LEU A 22 -21.36 -20.04 -6.61
N HIS A 23 -21.80 -20.07 -5.35
CA HIS A 23 -22.96 -19.28 -4.95
C HIS A 23 -22.64 -17.77 -5.00
N GLU A 24 -23.64 -16.92 -5.13
CA GLU A 24 -23.47 -15.46 -5.26
C GLU A 24 -22.60 -14.85 -4.13
N HIS A 25 -22.79 -15.30 -2.90
CA HIS A 25 -21.98 -14.85 -1.76
C HIS A 25 -20.51 -15.32 -1.84
N GLU A 26 -20.25 -16.50 -2.42
CA GLU A 26 -18.89 -16.98 -2.65
C GLU A 26 -18.23 -16.24 -3.81
N GLN A 27 -18.98 -15.92 -4.87
CA GLN A 27 -18.54 -15.09 -5.99
C GLN A 27 -18.12 -13.70 -5.52
N ALA A 28 -18.99 -13.04 -4.73
CA ALA A 28 -18.72 -11.72 -4.18
C ALA A 28 -17.47 -11.72 -3.28
N LEU A 29 -17.36 -12.70 -2.37
CA LEU A 29 -16.18 -12.82 -1.52
C LEU A 29 -14.91 -13.10 -2.33
N PHE A 30 -14.97 -14.05 -3.27
CA PHE A 30 -13.81 -14.42 -4.08
C PHE A 30 -13.31 -13.24 -4.93
N ALA A 31 -14.23 -12.50 -5.56
CA ALA A 31 -13.92 -11.26 -6.25
C ALA A 31 -13.32 -10.21 -5.31
N ALA A 32 -13.88 -10.03 -4.11
CA ALA A 32 -13.36 -9.09 -3.13
C ALA A 32 -11.94 -9.44 -2.66
N LEU A 33 -11.60 -10.72 -2.48
CA LEU A 33 -10.26 -11.15 -2.08
C LEU A 33 -9.17 -10.90 -3.16
N SER A 34 -9.57 -10.57 -4.40
CA SER A 34 -8.63 -10.28 -5.49
C SER A 34 -7.81 -9.01 -5.31
N VAL A 35 -8.25 -8.11 -4.42
CA VAL A 35 -7.54 -6.86 -4.10
C VAL A 35 -6.23 -7.10 -3.36
N PHE A 36 -6.08 -8.26 -2.69
CA PHE A 36 -4.85 -8.59 -1.97
C PHE A 36 -3.71 -9.01 -2.91
N ARG A 37 -2.50 -8.58 -2.60
CA ARG A 37 -1.24 -8.96 -3.26
C ARG A 37 -0.29 -9.63 -2.26
N GLY A 38 0.39 -10.70 -2.68
CA GLY A 38 1.30 -11.45 -1.80
C GLY A 38 0.62 -12.26 -0.68
N GLY A 39 -0.71 -12.26 -0.62
CA GLY A 39 -1.53 -12.99 0.36
C GLY A 39 -2.07 -12.10 1.49
N PHE A 40 -2.81 -12.70 2.41
CA PHE A 40 -3.52 -12.00 3.48
C PHE A 40 -3.78 -12.89 4.70
N SER A 41 -3.99 -12.28 5.85
CA SER A 41 -4.43 -13.00 7.06
C SER A 41 -5.94 -13.20 7.05
N ARG A 42 -6.43 -14.09 7.93
CA ARG A 42 -7.88 -14.23 8.18
C ARG A 42 -8.53 -12.90 8.56
N ALA A 43 -7.91 -12.15 9.47
CA ALA A 43 -8.43 -10.85 9.92
C ALA A 43 -8.52 -9.84 8.76
N ALA A 44 -7.56 -9.88 7.81
CA ALA A 44 -7.62 -9.05 6.62
C ALA A 44 -8.79 -9.42 5.71
N ALA A 45 -9.01 -10.71 5.47
CA ALA A 45 -10.15 -11.18 4.68
C ALA A 45 -11.50 -10.79 5.30
N GLU A 46 -11.59 -10.82 6.63
CA GLU A 46 -12.79 -10.41 7.37
C GLU A 46 -13.05 -8.91 7.22
N GLU A 47 -12.06 -8.06 7.49
CA GLU A 47 -12.22 -6.60 7.44
C GLU A 47 -12.50 -6.09 6.02
N VAL A 48 -11.80 -6.63 5.02
CA VAL A 48 -11.90 -6.15 3.63
C VAL A 48 -13.08 -6.79 2.90
N GLY A 49 -13.21 -8.12 2.99
CA GLY A 49 -14.16 -8.91 2.22
C GLY A 49 -15.40 -9.38 3.00
N GLY A 50 -15.51 -9.09 4.30
CA GLY A 50 -16.59 -9.62 5.15
C GLY A 50 -16.53 -11.14 5.33
N ALA A 51 -15.35 -11.73 5.19
CA ALA A 51 -15.17 -13.17 5.15
C ALA A 51 -15.34 -13.83 6.54
N THR A 52 -16.10 -14.92 6.59
CA THR A 52 -16.10 -15.85 7.72
C THR A 52 -15.12 -16.99 7.49
N MET A 53 -14.69 -17.67 8.57
CA MET A 53 -13.83 -18.85 8.47
C MET A 53 -14.45 -19.95 7.60
N ARG A 54 -15.76 -20.15 7.68
CA ARG A 54 -16.47 -21.16 6.90
C ARG A 54 -16.38 -20.86 5.40
N GLN A 55 -16.52 -19.59 5.01
CA GLN A 55 -16.40 -19.19 3.60
C GLN A 55 -14.96 -19.34 3.10
N LEU A 56 -13.95 -18.96 3.90
CA LEU A 56 -12.54 -19.16 3.53
C LEU A 56 -12.21 -20.64 3.36
N SER A 57 -12.66 -21.51 4.27
CA SER A 57 -12.52 -22.97 4.12
C SER A 57 -13.24 -23.49 2.86
N GLY A 58 -14.41 -22.94 2.53
CA GLY A 58 -15.16 -23.28 1.32
C GLY A 58 -14.43 -22.93 0.03
N LEU A 59 -13.80 -21.74 -0.03
CA LEU A 59 -12.96 -21.33 -1.16
C LEU A 59 -11.67 -22.14 -1.24
N ALA A 60 -11.07 -22.49 -0.10
CA ALA A 60 -9.87 -23.33 -0.05
C ALA A 60 -10.14 -24.76 -0.51
N ALA A 61 -11.28 -25.35 -0.12
CA ALA A 61 -11.70 -26.67 -0.59
C ALA A 61 -11.93 -26.72 -2.11
N LYS A 62 -12.27 -25.57 -2.72
CA LYS A 62 -12.40 -25.40 -4.18
C LYS A 62 -11.09 -25.00 -4.87
N SER A 63 -9.96 -24.97 -4.14
CA SER A 63 -8.64 -24.55 -4.63
C SER A 63 -8.60 -23.14 -5.23
N LEU A 64 -9.51 -22.25 -4.82
CA LEU A 64 -9.53 -20.84 -5.24
C LEU A 64 -8.58 -19.96 -4.41
N ILE A 65 -8.35 -20.38 -3.17
CA ILE A 65 -7.35 -19.81 -2.26
C ILE A 65 -6.56 -20.96 -1.63
N HIS A 66 -5.33 -20.68 -1.22
CA HIS A 66 -4.50 -21.63 -0.49
C HIS A 66 -4.19 -21.09 0.91
N PHE A 67 -4.22 -21.94 1.93
CA PHE A 67 -3.84 -21.57 3.29
C PHE A 67 -2.48 -22.17 3.65
N ASP A 68 -1.47 -21.31 3.78
CA ASP A 68 -0.15 -21.66 4.28
C ASP A 68 -0.18 -21.70 5.82
N ARG A 69 -0.04 -22.90 6.38
CA ARG A 69 -0.07 -23.15 7.83
C ARG A 69 1.17 -22.61 8.55
N VAL A 70 2.33 -22.58 7.88
CA VAL A 70 3.58 -22.12 8.48
C VAL A 70 3.56 -20.60 8.60
N ARG A 71 3.11 -19.92 7.54
CA ARG A 71 3.00 -18.45 7.52
C ARG A 71 1.69 -17.95 8.11
N ASN A 72 0.73 -18.84 8.39
CA ASN A 72 -0.62 -18.54 8.86
C ASN A 72 -1.36 -17.52 7.96
N ARG A 73 -1.28 -17.73 6.64
CA ARG A 73 -1.79 -16.79 5.62
C ARG A 73 -2.48 -17.49 4.46
N TYR A 74 -3.45 -16.79 3.89
CA TYR A 74 -4.07 -17.18 2.64
C TYR A 74 -3.34 -16.55 1.45
N THR A 75 -3.31 -17.25 0.33
CA THR A 75 -2.80 -16.75 -0.95
C THR A 75 -3.78 -17.07 -2.07
N LEU A 76 -3.78 -16.21 -3.11
CA LEU A 76 -4.39 -16.52 -4.40
C LEU A 76 -3.26 -16.72 -5.39
N HIS A 77 -3.39 -17.74 -6.23
CA HIS A 77 -2.52 -17.85 -7.40
C HIS A 77 -2.75 -16.64 -8.32
N GLU A 78 -1.70 -16.04 -8.90
CA GLU A 78 -1.82 -14.75 -9.59
C GLU A 78 -2.83 -14.79 -10.75
N MET A 79 -2.86 -15.85 -11.56
CA MET A 79 -3.88 -16.00 -12.63
C MET A 79 -5.31 -16.06 -12.09
N VAL A 80 -5.52 -16.76 -10.96
CA VAL A 80 -6.83 -16.89 -10.30
C VAL A 80 -7.25 -15.54 -9.71
N ARG A 81 -6.30 -14.79 -9.15
CA ARG A 81 -6.49 -13.43 -8.63
C ARG A 81 -6.86 -12.45 -9.76
N GLN A 82 -6.20 -12.51 -10.91
CA GLN A 82 -6.53 -11.68 -12.07
C GLN A 82 -7.94 -11.95 -12.59
N PHE A 83 -8.34 -13.21 -12.68
CA PHE A 83 -9.71 -13.59 -13.02
C PHE A 83 -10.73 -13.06 -11.99
N ALA A 84 -10.48 -13.26 -10.69
CA ALA A 84 -11.35 -12.72 -9.65
C ALA A 84 -11.44 -11.19 -9.70
N SER A 85 -10.34 -10.52 -10.02
CA SER A 85 -10.28 -9.06 -10.18
C SER A 85 -11.10 -8.58 -11.38
N SER A 86 -11.15 -9.33 -12.49
CA SER A 86 -12.01 -8.97 -13.62
C SER A 86 -13.49 -9.10 -13.24
N LYS A 87 -13.86 -10.10 -12.44
CA LYS A 87 -15.22 -10.24 -11.92
C LYS A 87 -15.59 -9.15 -10.91
N LEU A 88 -14.62 -8.66 -10.12
CA LEU A 88 -14.84 -7.52 -9.23
C LEU A 88 -15.15 -6.25 -10.04
N ALA A 89 -14.45 -6.04 -11.16
CA ALA A 89 -14.64 -4.89 -12.04
C ALA A 89 -16.02 -4.86 -12.73
N ASP A 90 -16.71 -6.00 -12.85
CA ASP A 90 -18.09 -6.07 -13.33
C ASP A 90 -19.08 -5.36 -12.37
N SER A 91 -18.65 -5.02 -11.13
CA SER A 91 -19.44 -4.26 -10.15
C SER A 91 -18.65 -3.06 -9.58
N PRO A 92 -18.66 -1.90 -10.28
CA PRO A 92 -17.84 -0.74 -9.89
C PRO A 92 -18.08 -0.23 -8.47
N VAL A 93 -19.33 -0.29 -7.98
CA VAL A 93 -19.68 0.13 -6.61
C VAL A 93 -19.04 -0.79 -5.57
N GLN A 94 -19.09 -2.12 -5.80
CA GLN A 94 -18.45 -3.08 -4.90
C GLN A 94 -16.92 -3.00 -4.99
N GLU A 95 -16.38 -2.82 -6.20
CA GLU A 95 -14.95 -2.62 -6.40
C GLU A 95 -14.43 -1.44 -5.59
N ALA A 96 -15.06 -0.26 -5.73
CA ALA A 96 -14.68 0.94 -5.00
C ALA A 96 -14.73 0.72 -3.48
N LEU A 97 -15.80 0.10 -2.97
CA LEU A 97 -15.96 -0.18 -1.54
C LEU A 97 -14.86 -1.11 -1.01
N VAL A 98 -14.59 -2.22 -1.70
CA VAL A 98 -13.61 -3.22 -1.27
C VAL A 98 -12.19 -2.65 -1.35
N ARG A 99 -11.85 -1.94 -2.43
CA ARG A 99 -10.53 -1.29 -2.56
C ARG A 99 -10.33 -0.22 -1.49
N ARG A 100 -11.36 0.56 -1.15
CA ARG A 100 -11.30 1.52 -0.05
C ARG A 100 -11.03 0.84 1.30
N ARG A 101 -11.74 -0.25 1.61
CA ARG A 101 -11.50 -1.02 2.84
C ARG A 101 -10.08 -1.59 2.90
N HIS A 102 -9.59 -2.13 1.78
CA HIS A 102 -8.20 -2.60 1.65
C HIS A 102 -7.22 -1.46 1.91
N SER A 103 -7.43 -0.31 1.26
CA SER A 103 -6.58 0.87 1.42
C SER A 103 -6.53 1.38 2.85
N VAL A 104 -7.70 1.57 3.48
CA VAL A 104 -7.83 1.98 4.89
C VAL A 104 -7.02 1.03 5.78
N ARG A 105 -7.25 -0.29 5.66
CA ARG A 105 -6.57 -1.28 6.49
C ARG A 105 -5.05 -1.19 6.40
N TYR A 106 -4.51 -1.17 5.18
CA TYR A 106 -3.06 -1.19 4.98
C TYR A 106 -2.40 0.16 5.25
N CYS A 107 -3.12 1.28 5.06
CA CYS A 107 -2.66 2.59 5.53
C CYS A 107 -2.61 2.64 7.06
N THR A 108 -3.58 2.05 7.78
CA THR A 108 -3.53 1.96 9.25
C THR A 108 -2.36 1.10 9.74
N ILE A 109 -2.04 0.01 9.02
CA ILE A 109 -0.84 -0.78 9.30
C ILE A 109 0.42 0.08 9.12
N ALA A 110 0.54 0.80 7.99
CA ALA A 110 1.67 1.69 7.75
C ALA A 110 1.82 2.77 8.84
N GLN A 111 0.73 3.42 9.25
CA GLN A 111 0.76 4.40 10.35
C GLN A 111 1.38 3.80 11.62
N THR A 112 0.95 2.58 11.98
CA THR A 112 1.46 1.87 13.15
C THR A 112 2.96 1.55 12.99
N LEU A 113 3.37 1.12 11.79
CA LEU A 113 4.79 0.85 11.49
C LEU A 113 5.66 2.09 11.67
N GLY A 114 5.17 3.27 11.31
CA GLY A 114 5.92 4.51 11.46
C GLY A 114 6.38 4.80 12.89
N ILE A 115 5.61 4.33 13.89
CA ILE A 115 5.93 4.46 15.32
C ILE A 115 6.80 3.27 15.77
N GLU A 116 6.40 2.05 15.41
CA GLU A 116 7.09 0.83 15.85
C GLU A 116 8.55 0.74 15.33
N LEU A 117 8.81 1.28 14.14
CA LEU A 117 10.14 1.29 13.52
C LEU A 117 11.15 2.21 14.22
N LEU A 118 10.69 3.15 15.05
CA LEU A 118 11.55 4.06 15.83
C LEU A 118 11.78 3.56 17.27
N GLY A 119 11.10 2.48 17.67
CA GLY A 119 11.09 2.00 19.05
C GLY A 119 11.67 0.60 19.22
N ALA A 120 11.54 0.06 20.44
CA ALA A 120 12.06 -1.25 20.81
C ALA A 120 11.47 -2.44 20.02
N ARG A 121 10.34 -2.24 19.32
CA ARG A 121 9.65 -3.27 18.52
C ARG A 121 10.08 -3.31 17.05
N GLN A 122 11.11 -2.57 16.67
CA GLN A 122 11.54 -2.43 15.27
C GLN A 122 11.69 -3.76 14.53
N ILE A 123 12.43 -4.73 15.08
CA ILE A 123 12.68 -6.03 14.41
C ILE A 123 11.38 -6.82 14.22
N GLU A 124 10.50 -6.83 15.22
CA GLU A 124 9.19 -7.49 15.14
C GLU A 124 8.29 -6.82 14.10
N ALA A 125 8.28 -5.48 14.07
CA ALA A 125 7.51 -4.69 13.13
C ALA A 125 7.95 -4.96 11.68
N ILE A 126 9.26 -5.03 11.44
CA ILE A 126 9.82 -5.40 10.14
C ILE A 126 9.35 -6.80 9.71
N GLY A 127 9.50 -7.81 10.57
CA GLY A 127 9.08 -9.17 10.26
C GLY A 127 7.56 -9.30 9.99
N ARG A 128 6.74 -8.46 10.63
CA ARG A 128 5.30 -8.37 10.39
C ARG A 128 4.95 -7.62 9.09
N ALA A 129 5.75 -6.63 8.71
CA ALA A 129 5.50 -5.74 7.58
C ALA A 129 5.96 -6.32 6.24
N GLU A 130 7.08 -7.06 6.22
CA GLU A 130 7.65 -7.59 4.98
C GLU A 130 6.64 -8.43 4.17
N PRO A 131 5.86 -9.36 4.75
CA PRO A 131 4.84 -10.11 4.00
C PRO A 131 3.66 -9.26 3.53
N GLN A 132 3.57 -8.00 3.97
CA GLN A 132 2.55 -7.02 3.58
C GLN A 132 3.02 -6.05 2.51
N ALA A 133 4.30 -6.08 2.14
CA ALA A 133 4.94 -5.24 1.13
C ALA A 133 4.04 -4.84 -0.05
N GLU A 134 3.55 -5.84 -0.78
CA GLU A 134 2.74 -5.58 -1.98
C GLU A 134 1.36 -5.04 -1.65
N ASN A 135 0.76 -5.45 -0.52
CA ASN A 135 -0.51 -4.87 -0.08
C ASN A 135 -0.38 -3.41 0.34
N LEU A 136 0.69 -3.07 1.05
CA LEU A 136 1.02 -1.70 1.43
C LEU A 136 1.18 -0.82 0.19
N ARG A 137 1.94 -1.31 -0.80
CA ARG A 137 2.18 -0.60 -2.06
C ARG A 137 0.88 -0.34 -2.84
N VAL A 138 0.04 -1.36 -3.05
CA VAL A 138 -1.20 -1.18 -3.84
C VAL A 138 -2.28 -0.40 -3.09
N ALA A 139 -2.33 -0.50 -1.76
CA ALA A 139 -3.22 0.30 -0.92
C ALA A 139 -2.87 1.79 -1.03
N TRP A 140 -1.59 2.10 -0.90
CA TRP A 140 -1.06 3.46 -1.02
C TRP A 140 -1.29 4.05 -2.41
N GLN A 141 -1.00 3.28 -3.47
CA GLN A 141 -1.27 3.71 -4.84
C GLN A 141 -2.76 4.04 -5.04
N TRP A 142 -3.65 3.19 -4.54
CA TRP A 142 -5.09 3.44 -4.64
C TRP A 142 -5.50 4.70 -3.88
N ALA A 143 -4.92 4.97 -2.70
CA ALA A 143 -5.21 6.19 -1.95
C ALA A 143 -4.82 7.45 -2.74
N ILE A 144 -3.68 7.41 -3.44
CA ILE A 144 -3.24 8.50 -4.32
C ILE A 144 -4.17 8.64 -5.52
N ASP A 145 -4.48 7.54 -6.21
CA ASP A 145 -5.32 7.55 -7.42
C ASP A 145 -6.74 8.05 -7.13
N GLN A 146 -7.23 7.88 -5.91
CA GLN A 146 -8.55 8.34 -5.46
C GLN A 146 -8.51 9.70 -4.74
N LEU A 147 -7.33 10.34 -4.66
CA LEU A 147 -7.13 11.61 -3.94
C LEU A 147 -7.59 11.54 -2.48
N GLU A 148 -7.48 10.36 -1.83
CA GLU A 148 -7.83 10.15 -0.42
C GLU A 148 -6.68 10.68 0.46
N TRP A 149 -6.49 11.99 0.45
CA TRP A 149 -5.43 12.71 1.19
C TRP A 149 -5.35 12.37 2.68
N PRO A 150 -6.45 12.11 3.41
CA PRO A 150 -6.35 11.64 4.78
C PRO A 150 -5.62 10.30 4.92
N LEU A 151 -5.85 9.35 4.00
CA LEU A 151 -5.13 8.08 3.99
C LEU A 151 -3.67 8.28 3.60
N VAL A 152 -3.41 9.12 2.58
CA VAL A 152 -2.06 9.49 2.16
C VAL A 152 -1.28 10.09 3.36
N LYS A 153 -1.80 11.15 3.97
CA LYS A 153 -1.18 11.75 5.16
C LYS A 153 -0.88 10.73 6.26
N MET A 154 -1.83 9.85 6.53
CA MET A 154 -1.78 8.90 7.64
C MET A 154 -0.65 7.87 7.50
N SER A 155 -0.36 7.40 6.28
CA SER A 155 0.60 6.31 6.05
C SER A 155 1.92 6.71 5.41
N MET A 156 2.09 7.97 4.96
CA MET A 156 3.31 8.44 4.28
C MET A 156 4.58 8.12 5.06
N ASP A 157 4.64 8.59 6.31
CA ASP A 157 5.81 8.43 7.18
C ASP A 157 6.13 6.97 7.47
N GLY A 158 5.08 6.16 7.70
CA GLY A 158 5.23 4.74 7.96
C GLY A 158 5.80 3.98 6.79
N LEU A 159 5.32 4.29 5.58
CA LEU A 159 5.81 3.69 4.34
C LEU A 159 7.21 4.17 3.99
N GLY A 160 7.48 5.46 4.15
CA GLY A 160 8.80 6.04 3.96
C GLY A 160 9.85 5.33 4.82
N ARG A 161 9.61 5.24 6.13
CA ARG A 161 10.49 4.52 7.07
C ARG A 161 10.60 3.04 6.70
N PHE A 162 9.49 2.38 6.39
CA PHE A 162 9.52 0.98 6.00
C PHE A 162 10.44 0.72 4.80
N TYR A 163 10.38 1.58 3.77
CA TYR A 163 11.24 1.45 2.59
C TYR A 163 12.70 1.79 2.89
N GLU A 164 12.95 2.84 3.67
CA GLU A 164 14.29 3.25 4.09
C GLU A 164 14.98 2.15 4.91
N TRP A 165 14.35 1.69 6.01
CA TRP A 165 14.93 0.72 6.93
C TRP A 165 15.19 -0.65 6.33
N LEU A 166 14.37 -1.06 5.35
CA LEU A 166 14.55 -2.33 4.64
C LEU A 166 15.44 -2.21 3.40
N GLY A 167 16.01 -1.03 3.11
CA GLY A 167 16.81 -0.81 1.90
C GLY A 167 16.02 -0.96 0.59
N ARG A 168 14.69 -0.85 0.64
CA ARG A 168 13.80 -0.93 -0.53
C ARG A 168 13.69 0.43 -1.24
N LEU A 169 14.84 1.00 -1.55
CA LEU A 169 14.97 2.37 -2.02
C LEU A 169 14.23 2.61 -3.35
N GLN A 170 14.19 1.63 -4.25
CA GLN A 170 13.47 1.77 -5.52
C GLN A 170 11.96 1.86 -5.33
N ASP A 171 11.40 1.06 -4.41
CA ASP A 171 9.98 1.13 -4.08
C ASP A 171 9.64 2.44 -3.38
N GLY A 172 10.52 2.92 -2.49
CA GLY A 172 10.41 4.22 -1.84
C GLY A 172 10.40 5.39 -2.83
N VAL A 173 11.36 5.42 -3.76
CA VAL A 173 11.41 6.44 -4.81
C VAL A 173 10.16 6.42 -5.68
N ALA A 174 9.76 5.25 -6.18
CA ALA A 174 8.58 5.14 -7.03
C ALA A 174 7.32 5.63 -6.30
N GLY A 175 7.13 5.22 -5.04
CA GLY A 175 5.99 5.64 -4.23
C GLY A 175 5.97 7.14 -3.93
N ALA A 176 7.12 7.72 -3.59
CA ALA A 176 7.21 9.15 -3.29
C ALA A 176 7.03 10.02 -4.54
N GLN A 177 7.60 9.61 -5.69
CA GLN A 177 7.45 10.34 -6.95
C GLN A 177 6.01 10.34 -7.48
N ILE A 178 5.30 9.23 -7.33
CA ILE A 178 3.89 9.16 -7.70
C ILE A 178 3.06 10.09 -6.81
N ALA A 179 3.34 10.11 -5.50
CA ALA A 179 2.69 11.06 -4.59
C ALA A 179 2.96 12.51 -4.97
N VAL A 180 4.22 12.89 -5.20
CA VAL A 180 4.61 14.25 -5.64
C VAL A 180 3.88 14.64 -6.93
N SER A 181 3.83 13.73 -7.91
CA SER A 181 3.18 14.01 -9.20
C SER A 181 1.68 14.25 -9.03
N ALA A 182 0.99 13.44 -8.22
CA ALA A 182 -0.44 13.60 -7.94
C ALA A 182 -0.73 14.87 -7.12
N LEU A 183 0.09 15.16 -6.11
CA LEU A 183 -0.07 16.32 -5.24
C LEU A 183 0.20 17.64 -5.97
N ARG A 184 1.15 17.67 -6.91
CA ARG A 184 1.38 18.84 -7.79
C ARG A 184 0.22 19.09 -8.75
N ALA A 185 -0.48 18.04 -9.17
CA ALA A 185 -1.63 18.16 -10.04
C ALA A 185 -2.91 18.57 -9.29
N ALA A 186 -2.91 18.46 -7.97
CA ALA A 186 -4.04 18.81 -7.12
C ALA A 186 -4.01 20.32 -6.77
N ASP A 187 -5.13 20.99 -7.01
CA ASP A 187 -5.32 22.43 -6.72
C ASP A 187 -6.03 22.62 -5.37
N ASP A 188 -5.46 22.08 -4.30
CA ASP A 188 -5.99 22.21 -2.94
C ASP A 188 -4.88 22.44 -1.89
N ALA A 189 -5.22 23.11 -0.79
CA ALA A 189 -4.27 23.49 0.26
C ALA A 189 -3.72 22.28 1.04
N VAL A 190 -4.52 21.23 1.21
CA VAL A 190 -4.08 19.99 1.89
C VAL A 190 -3.01 19.31 1.05
N ALA A 191 -3.18 19.28 -0.27
CA ALA A 191 -2.20 18.74 -1.20
C ALA A 191 -0.87 19.51 -1.18
N HIS A 192 -0.89 20.84 -0.99
CA HIS A 192 0.33 21.64 -0.87
C HIS A 192 1.19 21.25 0.35
N ILE A 193 0.57 21.03 1.52
CA ILE A 193 1.30 20.59 2.72
C ILE A 193 1.85 19.16 2.52
N LEU A 194 1.00 18.27 2.00
CA LEU A 194 1.41 16.89 1.72
C LEU A 194 2.51 16.81 0.66
N LEU A 195 2.57 17.77 -0.28
CA LEU A 195 3.64 17.85 -1.26
C LEU A 195 4.99 18.11 -0.57
N GLY A 196 5.03 19.00 0.42
CA GLY A 196 6.25 19.22 1.21
C GLY A 196 6.71 17.95 1.95
N GLU A 197 5.77 17.18 2.49
CA GLU A 197 6.06 15.90 3.15
C GLU A 197 6.59 14.84 2.16
N ALA A 198 5.93 14.72 1.00
CA ALA A 198 6.35 13.79 -0.05
C ALA A 198 7.74 14.15 -0.60
N LEU A 199 8.03 15.45 -0.78
CA LEU A 199 9.35 15.94 -1.19
C LEU A 199 10.43 15.66 -0.13
N THR A 200 10.08 15.72 1.15
CA THR A 200 10.99 15.33 2.23
C THR A 200 11.37 13.85 2.10
N TRP A 201 10.41 12.96 1.84
CA TRP A 201 10.70 11.55 1.59
C TRP A 201 11.48 11.30 0.29
N CYS A 202 11.18 12.03 -0.79
CA CYS A 202 11.99 11.99 -2.02
C CYS A 202 13.46 12.32 -1.72
N SER A 203 13.71 13.34 -0.88
CA SER A 203 15.08 13.76 -0.55
C SER A 203 15.85 12.68 0.22
N VAL A 204 15.18 11.99 1.17
CA VAL A 204 15.77 10.87 1.92
C VAL A 204 16.22 9.77 0.95
N PHE A 205 15.36 9.40 0.00
CA PHE A 205 15.72 8.38 -0.98
C PHE A 205 16.76 8.85 -1.99
N ALA A 206 16.77 10.13 -2.35
CA ALA A 206 17.79 10.72 -3.22
C ALA A 206 19.17 10.73 -2.55
N PHE A 207 19.26 11.08 -1.26
CA PHE A 207 20.48 10.93 -0.48
C PHE A 207 20.96 9.48 -0.42
N ALA A 208 20.06 8.54 -0.15
CA ALA A 208 20.39 7.12 -0.13
C ALA A 208 20.89 6.58 -1.49
N GLN A 209 20.57 7.26 -2.60
CA GLN A 209 21.07 6.97 -3.94
C GLN A 209 22.33 7.77 -4.33
N GLY A 210 22.85 8.64 -3.46
CA GLY A 210 23.97 9.53 -3.77
C GLY A 210 23.62 10.71 -4.68
N LYS A 211 22.34 10.99 -4.90
CA LYS A 211 21.85 12.12 -5.72
C LYS A 211 21.66 13.36 -4.84
N THR A 212 22.77 13.89 -4.34
CA THR A 212 22.78 14.98 -3.35
C THR A 212 22.12 16.26 -3.88
N ASP A 213 22.42 16.65 -5.12
CA ASP A 213 21.87 17.89 -5.69
C ASP A 213 20.33 17.82 -5.79
N ASP A 214 19.80 16.70 -6.28
CA ASP A 214 18.35 16.45 -6.34
C ASP A 214 17.72 16.50 -4.93
N ALA A 215 18.37 15.89 -3.95
CA ALA A 215 17.88 15.86 -2.57
C ALA A 215 17.82 17.26 -1.95
N VAL A 216 18.83 18.08 -2.19
CA VAL A 216 18.90 19.46 -1.68
C VAL A 216 17.81 20.33 -2.32
N GLU A 217 17.60 20.23 -3.64
CA GLU A 217 16.54 20.99 -4.30
C GLU A 217 15.14 20.57 -3.82
N GLN A 218 14.91 19.27 -3.62
CA GLN A 218 13.67 18.76 -3.04
C GLN A 218 13.44 19.27 -1.61
N LEU A 219 14.49 19.33 -0.77
CA LEU A 219 14.39 19.88 0.59
C LEU A 219 14.10 21.37 0.61
N LYS A 220 14.74 22.16 -0.27
CA LYS A 220 14.46 23.60 -0.39
C LYS A 220 13.02 23.87 -0.81
N GLU A 221 12.49 23.07 -1.73
CA GLU A 221 11.08 23.16 -2.11
C GLU A 221 10.16 22.73 -0.97
N ALA A 222 10.46 21.61 -0.30
CA ALA A 222 9.71 21.13 0.86
C ALA A 222 9.65 22.20 1.96
N LEU A 223 10.77 22.80 2.35
CA LEU A 223 10.81 23.85 3.37
C LEU A 223 9.96 25.05 2.98
N ARG A 224 10.06 25.55 1.73
CA ARG A 224 9.22 26.67 1.26
C ARG A 224 7.73 26.36 1.36
N LEU A 225 7.32 25.14 0.99
CA LEU A 225 5.93 24.70 1.09
C LEU A 225 5.46 24.57 2.55
N LEU A 226 6.34 24.10 3.42
CA LEU A 226 6.05 23.90 4.84
C LEU A 226 6.16 25.20 5.66
N GLU A 227 6.87 26.23 5.20
CA GLU A 227 7.07 27.54 5.86
C GLU A 227 5.97 28.57 5.53
N GLY A 228 5.20 28.38 4.47
CA GLY A 228 4.20 29.34 3.96
C GLY A 228 2.93 29.54 4.82
N GLU A 229 2.73 28.82 5.93
CA GLU A 229 1.55 28.96 6.79
C GLU A 229 1.92 29.35 8.24
N SER A 230 1.28 30.41 8.77
CA SER A 230 1.56 30.99 10.09
C SER A 230 0.75 30.36 11.24
N GLU A 231 1.44 30.14 12.37
CA GLU A 231 0.98 30.20 13.78
C GLU A 231 -0.47 29.78 14.09
N SER A 232 -0.75 28.48 14.09
CA SER A 232 -1.83 27.89 14.92
C SER A 232 -1.75 26.36 14.92
N GLU A 233 -1.73 25.75 16.13
CA GLU A 233 -1.95 24.36 16.60
C GLU A 233 -1.43 23.14 15.78
N ALA A 234 -1.18 23.25 14.48
CA ALA A 234 -0.51 22.26 13.62
C ALA A 234 1.03 22.24 13.80
N GLU A 235 1.54 23.04 14.72
CA GLU A 235 2.96 23.34 14.90
C GLU A 235 3.80 22.12 15.30
N GLU A 236 3.30 21.23 16.16
CA GLU A 236 4.14 20.14 16.67
C GLU A 236 4.50 19.11 15.58
N GLY A 237 3.53 18.72 14.75
CA GLY A 237 3.77 17.82 13.62
C GLY A 237 4.61 18.46 12.51
N LEU A 238 4.42 19.76 12.26
CA LEU A 238 5.17 20.51 11.25
C LEU A 238 6.61 20.79 11.70
N VAL A 239 6.83 21.09 12.98
CA VAL A 239 8.16 21.25 13.59
C VAL A 239 8.93 19.95 13.54
N VAL A 240 8.30 18.79 13.82
CA VAL A 240 8.96 17.48 13.67
C VAL A 240 9.33 17.21 12.22
N LYS A 241 8.47 17.54 11.25
CA LYS A 241 8.73 17.38 9.81
C LYS A 241 9.87 18.29 9.33
N ARG A 242 9.88 19.55 9.75
CA ARG A 242 10.98 20.50 9.51
C ARG A 242 12.26 20.02 10.17
N ALA A 243 12.22 19.58 11.43
CA ALA A 243 13.38 19.06 12.15
C ALA A 243 13.94 17.80 11.48
N PHE A 244 13.08 16.92 10.96
CA PHE A 244 13.50 15.76 10.16
C PHE A 244 14.19 16.20 8.87
N ALA A 245 13.59 17.11 8.10
CA ALA A 245 14.19 17.69 6.90
C ALA A 245 15.57 18.35 7.20
N TRP A 246 15.66 19.12 8.28
CA TRP A 246 16.91 19.74 8.74
C TRP A 246 17.94 18.73 9.24
N LEU A 247 17.53 17.69 9.95
CA LEU A 247 18.41 16.60 10.39
C LEU A 247 19.02 15.89 9.18
N GLN A 248 18.21 15.59 8.16
CA GLN A 248 18.68 14.99 6.92
C GLN A 248 19.67 15.91 6.18
N ALA A 249 19.38 17.22 6.13
CA ALA A 249 20.30 18.20 5.57
C ALA A 249 21.63 18.31 6.36
N GLY A 250 21.58 18.28 7.69
CA GLY A 250 22.71 18.49 8.60
C GLY A 250 23.62 17.27 8.83
N ILE A 251 23.06 16.06 8.93
CA ILE A 251 23.84 14.81 9.00
C ILE A 251 24.71 14.68 7.75
N GLN A 252 24.19 15.07 6.60
CA GLN A 252 24.95 15.00 5.36
C GLN A 252 25.96 16.14 5.26
N ALA A 253 25.62 17.40 5.59
CA ALA A 253 26.55 18.54 5.59
C ALA A 253 27.86 18.30 6.39
N THR A 254 27.78 17.57 7.51
CA THR A 254 28.96 17.21 8.33
C THR A 254 29.82 16.09 7.74
N SER A 255 29.31 15.32 6.77
CA SER A 255 30.07 14.32 6.01
C SER A 255 30.88 14.93 4.85
N TRP A 256 30.61 16.18 4.46
CA TRP A 256 31.37 16.95 3.45
C TRP A 256 32.57 17.71 4.04
N GLY A 257 32.77 17.65 5.37
CA GLY A 257 33.84 18.34 6.08
C GLY A 257 35.10 17.51 6.34
N ARG A 258 35.29 16.37 5.67
CA ARG A 258 36.50 15.54 5.75
C ARG A 258 37.03 15.15 4.39
#